data_AF-A0A655QTJ9-F1
#
_entry.id   AF-A0A655QTJ9-F1
#
_cell.length_a   1.000
_cell.length_b   1.000
_cell.length_c   1.000
_cell.angle_alpha   90.00
_cell.angle_beta   90.00
_cell.angle_gamma   90.00
#
_symmetry.space_group_name_H-M   'P 1'
#
loop_
_entity.id
_entity.type
_entity.pdbx_description
1 polymer ?
#
loop_
_entity_poly.entity_id
_entity_poly.type
_entity_poly.pdbx_seq_one_letter_code
_entity_poly.pdbx_strand_id
1 'polypeptide(L)'
;MVRVEWRGKPVWVVRRSQAVVEGLKSHENQLRDPNSDELQQPNYAQNPYRSIKPEYFIAVGICTHLGCSPTYLPDSFSEQVQGVKSGFFCPCHGSKFDMAGRVFQAVPAPLNLVIPPHMYLSDTRIVIGLDETGEA
;
A
#
# COMPACT_ATOMS: atom_id res chain seq x y z
N MET A 1 7.40 5.92 -8.66
CA MET A 1 6.34 6.33 -7.72
C MET A 1 6.16 7.82 -7.85
N VAL A 2 4.92 8.28 -7.96
CA VAL A 2 4.57 9.70 -7.83
C VAL A 2 4.07 9.93 -6.41
N ARG A 3 4.39 11.09 -5.84
CA ARG A 3 3.88 11.54 -4.54
C ARG A 3 3.08 12.81 -4.77
N VAL A 4 1.86 12.84 -4.24
CA VAL A 4 0.96 14.00 -4.27
C VAL A 4 0.47 14.30 -2.86
N GLU A 5 -0.03 15.51 -2.62
CA GLU A 5 -0.60 15.89 -1.34
C GLU A 5 -2.13 15.78 -1.39
N TRP A 6 -2.72 15.21 -0.34
CA TRP A 6 -4.17 15.18 -0.12
C TRP A 6 -4.46 15.39 1.36
N ARG A 7 -5.21 16.45 1.70
CA ARG A 7 -5.55 16.84 3.09
C ARG A 7 -4.31 16.93 4.00
N GLY A 8 -3.21 17.49 3.49
CA GLY A 8 -1.93 17.60 4.20
C GLY A 8 -1.16 16.29 4.38
N LYS A 9 -1.63 15.19 3.77
CA LYS A 9 -1.00 13.86 3.84
C LYS A 9 -0.36 13.51 2.49
N PRO A 10 0.83 12.87 2.48
CA PRO A 10 1.39 12.34 1.26
C PRO A 10 0.56 11.14 0.78
N VAL A 11 0.14 11.14 -0.47
CA VAL A 11 -0.43 9.97 -1.16
C VAL A 11 0.54 9.52 -2.23
N TRP A 12 0.80 8.22 -2.25
CA TRP A 12 1.64 7.57 -3.23
C TRP A 12 0.80 6.99 -4.35
N VAL A 13 1.30 7.12 -5.58
CA VAL A 13 0.80 6.38 -6.74
C VAL A 13 1.98 5.58 -7.31
N VAL A 14 1.86 4.26 -7.22
CA VAL A 14 2.90 3.32 -7.66
C VAL A 14 2.32 2.43 -8.76
N ARG A 15 2.90 2.51 -9.96
CA ARG A 15 2.62 1.52 -11.01
C ARG A 15 3.48 0.28 -10.77
N ARG A 16 2.84 -0.84 -10.48
CA ARG A 16 3.44 -2.16 -10.25
C ARG A 16 3.66 -2.87 -11.58
N SER A 17 4.78 -3.57 -11.72
CA SER A 17 4.97 -4.48 -12.84
C SER A 17 4.10 -5.72 -12.66
N GLN A 18 3.82 -6.42 -13.75
CA GLN A 18 3.09 -7.69 -13.70
C GLN A 18 3.75 -8.70 -12.75
N ALA A 19 5.08 -8.81 -12.80
CA ALA A 19 5.84 -9.69 -11.90
C ALA A 19 5.64 -9.35 -10.41
N VAL A 20 5.49 -8.06 -10.07
CA VAL A 20 5.18 -7.65 -8.69
C VAL A 20 3.77 -8.08 -8.31
N VAL A 21 2.79 -7.84 -9.18
CA VAL A 21 1.38 -8.18 -8.92
C VAL A 21 1.20 -9.70 -8.73
N GLU A 22 1.81 -10.50 -9.60
CA GLU A 22 1.77 -11.97 -9.51
C GLU A 22 2.52 -12.49 -8.27
N GLY A 23 3.61 -11.82 -7.90
CA GLY A 23 4.44 -12.18 -6.74
C GLY A 23 3.80 -11.89 -5.37
N LEU A 24 2.71 -11.11 -5.29
CA LEU A 24 2.08 -10.75 -4.00
C LEU A 24 1.58 -11.97 -3.21
N LYS A 25 1.21 -13.06 -3.89
CA LYS A 25 0.70 -14.28 -3.23
C LYS A 25 1.79 -15.12 -2.57
N SER A 26 3.07 -14.91 -2.94
CA SER A 26 4.17 -15.78 -2.49
C SER A 26 4.53 -15.64 -1.01
N HIS A 27 4.03 -14.60 -0.34
CA HIS A 27 4.42 -14.23 1.02
C HIS A 27 3.23 -13.86 1.92
N GLU A 28 2.00 -14.25 1.56
CA GLU A 28 0.80 -13.91 2.34
C GLU A 28 0.84 -14.46 3.77
N ASN A 29 1.46 -15.63 3.96
CA ASN A 29 1.66 -16.24 5.27
C ASN A 29 2.58 -15.43 6.20
N GLN A 30 3.33 -14.45 5.68
CA GLN A 30 4.19 -13.55 6.45
C GLN A 30 3.50 -12.24 6.84
N LEU A 31 2.26 -12.02 6.40
CA LEU A 31 1.51 -10.79 6.59
C LEU A 31 0.60 -10.89 7.82
N ARG A 32 0.39 -9.75 8.48
CA ARG A 32 -0.50 -9.66 9.65
C ARG A 32 -1.97 -9.72 9.22
N ASP A 33 -2.30 -9.01 8.15
CA ASP A 33 -3.65 -8.90 7.59
C ASP A 33 -3.57 -9.05 6.06
N PRO A 34 -3.40 -10.28 5.53
CA PRO A 34 -3.26 -10.54 4.10
C PRO A 34 -4.53 -10.22 3.30
N ASN A 35 -5.70 -10.35 3.93
CA ASN A 35 -7.01 -10.20 3.30
C ASN A 35 -7.59 -8.79 3.41
N SER A 36 -6.94 -7.89 4.17
CA SER A 36 -7.44 -6.54 4.44
C SER A 36 -8.78 -6.55 5.19
N ASP A 37 -8.86 -7.37 6.23
CA ASP A 37 -10.06 -7.55 7.06
C ASP A 37 -10.25 -6.40 8.06
N GLU A 38 -9.18 -5.65 8.37
CA GLU A 38 -9.25 -4.46 9.23
C GLU A 38 -10.04 -3.33 8.56
N LEU A 39 -11.02 -2.78 9.29
CA LEU A 39 -11.90 -1.71 8.80
C LEU A 39 -11.16 -0.36 8.75
N GLN A 40 -10.45 -0.11 7.66
CA GLN A 40 -9.72 1.15 7.44
C GLN A 40 -9.63 1.62 5.97
N GLN A 41 -10.11 0.82 5.03
CA GLN A 41 -10.05 1.12 3.60
C GLN A 41 -11.44 1.04 2.94
N PRO A 42 -11.62 1.68 1.77
CA PRO A 42 -12.82 1.51 0.95
C PRO A 42 -13.05 0.05 0.54
N ASN A 43 -14.32 -0.33 0.32
CA ASN A 43 -14.71 -1.71 0.01
C ASN A 43 -13.98 -2.29 -1.21
N TYR A 44 -13.74 -1.48 -2.26
CA TYR A 44 -13.03 -1.95 -3.46
C TYR A 44 -11.56 -2.32 -3.18
N ALA A 45 -11.01 -1.93 -2.03
CA ALA A 45 -9.64 -2.25 -1.63
C ALA A 45 -9.55 -3.47 -0.69
N GLN A 46 -10.67 -4.12 -0.37
CA GLN A 46 -10.69 -5.42 0.31
C GLN A 46 -10.46 -6.55 -0.71
N ASN A 47 -9.25 -6.58 -1.28
CA ASN A 47 -8.79 -7.58 -2.21
C ASN A 47 -7.26 -7.75 -2.10
N PRO A 48 -6.66 -8.83 -2.65
CA PRO A 48 -5.22 -9.11 -2.48
C PRO A 48 -4.29 -8.00 -2.97
N TYR A 49 -4.74 -7.16 -3.91
CA TYR A 49 -3.95 -6.09 -4.52
C TYR A 49 -4.14 -4.74 -3.83
N ARG A 50 -5.20 -4.61 -3.00
CA ARG A 50 -5.62 -3.40 -2.31
C ARG A 50 -5.78 -2.20 -3.25
N SER A 51 -6.37 -2.45 -4.41
CA SER A 51 -6.59 -1.45 -5.46
C SER A 51 -7.75 -1.80 -6.38
N ILE A 52 -8.26 -0.79 -7.11
CA ILE A 52 -9.26 -0.95 -8.18
C ILE A 52 -8.61 -1.61 -9.41
N LYS A 53 -7.48 -1.07 -9.87
CA LYS A 53 -6.66 -1.63 -10.95
C LYS A 53 -5.41 -2.30 -10.34
N PRO A 54 -5.16 -3.61 -10.53
CA PRO A 54 -4.05 -4.32 -9.86
C PRO A 54 -2.66 -3.75 -10.15
N GLU A 55 -2.44 -3.09 -11.27
CA GLU A 55 -1.18 -2.46 -11.63
C GLU A 55 -0.95 -1.11 -10.93
N TYR A 56 -1.94 -0.53 -10.26
CA TYR A 56 -1.80 0.73 -9.53
C TYR A 56 -2.03 0.52 -8.03
N PHE A 57 -0.99 0.79 -7.24
CA PHE A 57 -1.11 0.88 -5.80
C PHE A 57 -1.18 2.34 -5.37
N ILE A 58 -2.26 2.70 -4.68
CA ILE A 58 -2.54 4.06 -4.22
C ILE A 58 -2.75 4.02 -2.72
N ALA A 59 -1.88 4.68 -1.96
CA ALA A 59 -1.92 4.63 -0.50
C ALA A 59 -1.50 5.95 0.13
N VAL A 60 -2.06 6.23 1.32
CA VAL A 60 -1.56 7.27 2.21
C VAL A 60 -0.19 6.82 2.69
N GLY A 61 0.83 7.59 2.34
CA GLY A 61 2.25 7.32 2.57
C GLY A 61 2.71 7.58 4.00
N ILE A 62 1.91 7.13 4.98
CA ILE A 62 2.08 7.34 6.41
C ILE A 62 2.04 5.96 7.08
N CYS A 63 3.12 5.63 7.77
CA CYS A 63 3.24 4.40 8.56
C CYS A 63 2.19 4.41 9.66
N THR A 64 1.45 3.31 9.78
CA THR A 64 0.38 3.11 10.77
C THR A 64 0.88 2.92 12.20
N HIS A 65 2.21 2.86 12.41
CA HIS A 65 2.80 2.88 13.74
C HIS A 65 2.70 4.28 14.38
N LEU A 66 3.57 5.21 13.98
CA LEU A 66 3.68 6.56 14.56
C LEU A 66 3.86 7.65 13.49
N GLY A 67 3.37 7.41 12.27
CA GLY A 67 3.17 8.47 11.29
C GLY A 67 4.35 8.82 10.39
N CYS A 68 5.54 8.22 10.56
CA CYS A 68 6.66 8.39 9.62
C CYS A 68 6.26 7.96 8.18
N SER A 69 6.89 8.54 7.15
CA SER A 69 6.69 8.10 5.77
C SER A 69 7.63 6.93 5.43
N PRO A 70 7.14 5.72 5.10
CA PRO A 70 8.01 4.62 4.71
C PRO A 70 8.76 4.88 3.39
N THR A 71 9.98 4.37 3.30
CA THR A 71 10.81 4.40 2.10
C THR A 71 10.37 3.33 1.12
N TYR A 72 10.14 3.72 -0.14
CA TYR A 72 9.88 2.79 -1.23
C TYR A 72 11.18 2.12 -1.67
N LEU A 73 11.22 0.78 -1.61
CA LEU A 73 12.37 -0.05 -2.00
C LEU A 73 11.96 -0.91 -3.21
N PRO A 74 12.21 -0.46 -4.45
CA PRO A 74 11.74 -1.14 -5.67
C PRO A 74 12.50 -2.43 -5.99
N ASP A 75 13.74 -2.59 -5.52
CA ASP A 75 14.59 -3.73 -5.87
C ASP A 75 15.49 -4.22 -4.73
N SER A 76 15.50 -3.55 -3.57
CA SER A 76 16.35 -3.86 -2.41
C SER A 76 15.57 -4.26 -1.17
N PHE A 77 14.26 -4.50 -1.28
CA PHE A 77 13.45 -4.88 -0.12
C PHE A 77 13.81 -6.26 0.44
N SER A 78 14.52 -7.08 -0.35
CA SER A 78 15.03 -8.38 0.09
C SER A 78 16.02 -8.29 1.26
N GLU A 79 16.64 -7.14 1.47
CA GLU A 79 17.47 -6.85 2.65
C GLU A 79 16.62 -6.75 3.94
N GLN A 80 15.33 -6.43 3.80
CA GLN A 80 14.38 -6.25 4.90
C GLN A 80 13.53 -7.50 5.12
N VAL A 81 13.12 -8.16 4.04
CA VAL A 81 12.32 -9.39 4.06
C VAL A 81 12.91 -10.37 3.03
N GLN A 82 13.47 -11.48 3.51
CA GLN A 82 14.02 -12.51 2.64
C GLN A 82 12.96 -13.03 1.66
N GLY A 83 13.32 -13.11 0.37
CA GLY A 83 12.44 -13.64 -0.67
C GLY A 83 11.42 -12.64 -1.25
N VAL A 84 11.37 -11.39 -0.73
CA VAL A 84 10.47 -10.34 -1.25
C VAL A 84 11.31 -9.22 -1.86
N LYS A 85 11.28 -9.09 -3.19
CA LYS A 85 12.17 -8.18 -3.93
C LYS A 85 11.88 -6.69 -3.69
N SER A 86 10.60 -6.34 -3.55
CA SER A 86 10.15 -4.95 -3.49
C SER A 86 9.07 -4.72 -2.43
N GLY A 87 9.04 -3.51 -1.87
CA GLY A 87 8.12 -3.15 -0.80
C GLY A 87 8.40 -1.76 -0.23
N PHE A 88 7.94 -1.53 1.00
CA PHE A 88 8.14 -0.29 1.73
C PHE A 88 8.69 -0.56 3.12
N PHE A 89 9.75 0.17 3.49
CA PHE A 89 10.41 0.05 4.78
C PHE A 89 10.34 1.35 5.57
N CYS A 90 9.83 1.30 6.80
CA CYS A 90 9.78 2.45 7.70
C CYS A 90 10.97 2.41 8.68
N PRO A 91 12.00 3.26 8.48
CA PRO A 91 13.23 3.20 9.26
C PRO A 91 13.07 3.67 10.71
N CYS A 92 11.99 4.38 11.04
CA CYS A 92 11.77 4.91 12.39
C CYS A 92 11.75 3.80 13.45
N HIS A 93 11.07 2.67 13.16
CA HIS A 93 10.92 1.55 14.09
C HIS A 93 10.91 0.18 13.40
N GLY A 94 11.40 0.11 12.14
CA GLY A 94 11.57 -1.15 11.43
C GLY A 94 10.30 -1.80 10.89
N SER A 95 9.21 -1.05 10.69
CA SER A 95 7.99 -1.59 10.09
C SER A 95 8.15 -1.82 8.59
N LYS A 96 7.55 -2.89 8.09
CA LYS A 96 7.73 -3.42 6.73
C LYS A 96 6.37 -3.63 6.08
N PHE A 97 6.24 -3.25 4.82
CA PHE A 97 5.02 -3.41 4.04
C PHE A 97 5.33 -3.95 2.65
N ASP A 98 4.50 -4.83 2.12
CA ASP A 98 4.67 -5.34 0.76
C ASP A 98 4.20 -4.32 -0.30
N MET A 99 4.19 -4.72 -1.58
CA MET A 99 3.77 -3.87 -2.69
C MET A 99 2.25 -3.65 -2.79
N ALA A 100 1.45 -4.23 -1.90
CA ALA A 100 0.04 -3.88 -1.67
C ALA A 100 -0.12 -3.05 -0.36
N GLY A 101 0.98 -2.65 0.28
CA GLY A 101 0.97 -1.94 1.55
C GLY A 101 0.49 -2.80 2.71
N ARG A 102 0.51 -4.13 2.58
CA ARG A 102 0.15 -5.06 3.64
C ARG A 102 1.31 -5.19 4.61
N VAL A 103 1.03 -5.07 5.90
CA VAL A 103 2.05 -5.05 6.94
C VAL A 103 2.52 -6.48 7.24
N PHE A 104 3.83 -6.67 7.35
CA PHE A 104 4.40 -7.94 7.77
C PHE A 104 4.11 -8.22 9.25
N GLN A 105 4.15 -9.49 9.64
CA GLN A 105 4.06 -9.91 11.05
C GLN A 105 5.31 -9.44 11.84
N ALA A 106 5.19 -9.44 13.16
CA ALA A 106 6.30 -9.16 14.09
C ALA A 106 7.00 -7.79 13.88
N VAL A 107 6.24 -6.76 13.46
CA VAL A 107 6.71 -5.37 13.42
C VAL A 107 5.77 -4.44 14.22
N PRO A 108 6.23 -3.24 14.62
CA PRO A 108 5.43 -2.32 15.46
C PRO A 108 4.17 -1.74 14.79
N ALA A 109 4.17 -1.56 13.47
CA ALA A 109 2.97 -1.11 12.75
C ALA A 109 1.83 -2.12 12.94
N PRO A 110 0.65 -1.67 13.44
CA PRO A 110 -0.45 -2.58 13.75
C PRO A 110 -1.30 -2.92 12.53
N LEU A 111 -1.29 -2.07 11.48
CA LEU A 111 -2.23 -2.10 10.37
C LEU A 111 -1.54 -1.96 9.02
N ASN A 112 -2.20 -2.40 7.95
CA ASN A 112 -1.81 -2.13 6.56
C ASN A 112 -1.80 -0.62 6.25
N LEU A 113 -1.07 -0.15 5.24
CA LEU A 113 -1.13 1.26 4.82
C LEU A 113 -2.53 1.63 4.35
N VAL A 114 -3.03 2.80 4.73
CA VAL A 114 -4.40 3.25 4.38
C VAL A 114 -4.53 3.48 2.88
N ILE A 115 -5.59 2.97 2.27
CA ILE A 115 -5.97 3.30 0.88
C ILE A 115 -6.93 4.47 0.94
N PRO A 116 -6.60 5.63 0.33
CA PRO A 116 -7.53 6.75 0.29
C PRO A 116 -8.68 6.44 -0.68
N PRO A 117 -9.88 6.99 -0.45
CA PRO A 117 -10.95 7.04 -1.45
C PRO A 117 -10.41 7.60 -2.77
N HIS A 118 -10.62 6.90 -3.89
CA HIS A 118 -10.18 7.34 -5.21
C HIS A 118 -11.01 6.69 -6.31
N MET A 119 -11.01 7.34 -7.47
CA MET A 119 -11.64 6.82 -8.69
C MET A 119 -10.84 7.21 -9.94
N TYR A 120 -11.08 6.49 -11.03
CA TYR A 120 -10.47 6.75 -12.33
C TYR A 120 -11.47 7.52 -13.21
N LEU A 121 -11.11 8.73 -13.64
CA LEU A 121 -11.88 9.48 -14.64
C LEU A 121 -11.54 9.05 -16.07
N SER A 122 -10.35 8.51 -16.25
CA SER A 122 -9.85 7.88 -17.48
C SER A 122 -8.69 6.94 -17.13
N ASP A 123 -8.09 6.29 -18.13
CA ASP A 123 -6.90 5.46 -17.93
C ASP A 123 -5.68 6.22 -17.43
N THR A 124 -5.65 7.54 -17.61
CA THR A 124 -4.51 8.41 -17.26
C THR A 124 -4.83 9.45 -16.19
N ARG A 125 -6.09 9.51 -15.71
CA ARG A 125 -6.53 10.52 -14.74
C ARG A 125 -7.22 9.86 -13.55
N ILE A 126 -6.66 10.09 -12.37
CA ILE A 126 -7.15 9.60 -11.09
C ILE A 126 -7.56 10.80 -10.23
N VAL A 127 -8.67 10.67 -9.51
CA VAL A 127 -9.09 11.61 -8.46
C VAL A 127 -8.89 10.93 -7.11
N ILE A 128 -8.26 11.63 -6.17
CA ILE A 128 -8.06 11.18 -4.78
C ILE A 128 -8.97 12.02 -3.88
N GLY A 129 -9.68 11.36 -2.96
CA GLY A 129 -10.67 11.93 -2.06
C GLY A 129 -12.13 11.74 -2.49
N LEU A 130 -12.38 11.07 -3.62
CA LEU A 130 -13.72 10.79 -4.14
C LEU A 130 -13.77 9.36 -4.68
N ASP A 131 -14.86 8.64 -4.40
CA ASP A 131 -15.16 7.34 -5.02
C ASP A 131 -16.66 7.21 -5.36
N GLU A 132 -17.09 6.02 -5.82
CA GLU A 132 -18.48 5.76 -6.24
C GLU A 132 -19.51 5.93 -5.10
N THR A 133 -19.06 6.00 -3.85
CA THR A 133 -19.93 6.21 -2.67
C THR A 133 -20.06 7.68 -2.26
N GLY A 134 -19.31 8.59 -2.88
CA GLY A 134 -19.34 10.03 -2.63
C GLY A 134 -18.01 10.61 -2.14
N GLU A 135 -18.08 11.80 -1.53
CA GLU A 135 -16.93 12.46 -0.87
C GLU A 135 -16.69 11.87 0.53
N ALA A 136 -15.42 11.77 0.92
CA ALA A 136 -14.96 11.24 2.21
C ALA A 136 -13.96 12.17 2.93
#